data_AF-L9YPU4-F1
#
_entry.id   AF-L9YPU4-F1
#
_cell.length_a   1.000
_cell.length_b   1.000
_cell.length_c   1.000
_cell.angle_alpha   90.00
_cell.angle_beta   90.00
_cell.angle_gamma   90.00
#
_symmetry.space_group_name_H-M   'P 1'
#
loop_
_entity.id
_entity.type
_entity.pdbx_description
1 polymer ?
#
loop_
_entity_poly.entity_id
_entity_poly.type
_entity_poly.pdbx_seq_one_letter_code
_entity_poly.pdbx_strand_id
1 'polypeptide(L)'
;MSADTRRVEVYPDREVVVEFDPDLTFECVDDCTWCCHHGVLLYDRDLLELAQRANLAETTTDFRGEKFVTREAKDREDHVAEDGHACAFLREDGLCSLHLDADWKPTRCSVFPLAVWLEDGDLHVDIRDSAHDHCEGLNVSERSVIDNLEAFLPELLWDLENPESDREL
;
A
#
# COMPACT_ATOMS: atom_id res chain seq x y z
N MET A 1 18.02 1.22 -17.21
CA MET A 1 18.67 -0.05 -16.85
C MET A 1 17.61 -1.12 -17.03
N SER A 2 17.90 -2.27 -17.63
CA SER A 2 16.87 -3.31 -17.76
C SER A 2 16.56 -3.84 -16.37
N ALA A 3 15.31 -3.69 -15.95
CA ALA A 3 14.75 -4.46 -14.85
C ALA A 3 15.07 -5.94 -15.08
N ASP A 4 15.74 -6.55 -14.12
CA ASP A 4 16.16 -7.94 -14.20
C ASP A 4 14.99 -8.81 -13.73
N THR A 5 14.03 -9.05 -14.62
CA THR A 5 12.80 -9.81 -14.32
C THR A 5 13.16 -11.18 -13.74
N ARG A 6 12.71 -11.46 -12.50
CA ARG A 6 13.03 -12.70 -11.79
C ARG A 6 11.86 -13.21 -10.96
N ARG A 7 11.78 -14.53 -10.79
CA ARG A 7 10.79 -15.15 -9.90
C ARG A 7 11.37 -15.35 -8.50
N VAL A 8 10.59 -15.00 -7.48
CA VAL A 8 10.94 -15.14 -6.07
C VAL A 8 9.79 -15.81 -5.33
N GLU A 9 10.10 -16.86 -4.57
CA GLU A 9 9.15 -17.50 -3.66
C GLU A 9 9.02 -16.65 -2.39
N VAL A 10 7.82 -16.16 -2.11
CA VAL A 10 7.52 -15.30 -0.94
C VAL A 10 6.96 -16.13 0.22
N TYR A 11 6.08 -17.07 -0.10
CA TYR A 11 5.54 -18.08 0.82
C TYR A 11 5.61 -19.45 0.16
N PRO A 12 5.46 -20.57 0.91
CA PRO A 12 5.43 -21.90 0.31
C PRO A 12 4.43 -21.99 -0.85
N ASP A 13 4.91 -22.35 -2.03
CA ASP A 13 4.13 -22.46 -3.27
C ASP A 13 3.52 -21.13 -3.79
N ARG A 14 4.02 -19.98 -3.33
CA ARG A 14 3.56 -18.64 -3.74
C ARG A 14 4.73 -17.80 -4.25
N GLU A 15 4.85 -17.74 -5.56
CA GLU A 15 5.88 -16.96 -6.26
C GLU A 15 5.34 -15.62 -6.76
N VAL A 16 6.26 -14.66 -6.92
CA VAL A 16 6.02 -13.37 -7.58
C VAL A 16 7.11 -13.11 -8.61
N VAL A 17 6.75 -12.44 -9.71
CA VAL A 17 7.69 -11.91 -10.70
C VAL A 17 8.08 -10.50 -10.28
N VAL A 18 9.35 -10.32 -9.93
CA VAL A 18 9.93 -9.04 -9.53
C VAL A 18 10.47 -8.31 -10.74
N GLU A 19 10.08 -7.04 -10.91
CA GLU A 19 10.47 -6.15 -12.01
C GLU A 19 11.23 -4.90 -11.57
N PHE A 20 11.55 -4.75 -10.28
CA PHE A 20 12.37 -3.66 -9.78
C PHE A 20 13.86 -4.06 -9.62
N ASP A 21 14.70 -3.07 -9.33
CA ASP A 21 16.14 -3.27 -9.05
C ASP A 21 16.33 -4.14 -7.78
N PRO A 22 16.97 -5.32 -7.86
CA PRO A 22 17.15 -6.21 -6.70
C PRO A 22 18.00 -5.59 -5.58
N ASP A 23 18.79 -4.56 -5.85
CA ASP A 23 19.58 -3.86 -4.83
C ASP A 23 18.77 -2.75 -4.13
N LEU A 24 17.50 -2.55 -4.51
CA LEU A 24 16.64 -1.54 -3.93
C LEU A 24 16.31 -1.86 -2.46
N THR A 25 16.50 -0.86 -1.61
CA THR A 25 16.17 -0.95 -0.19
C THR A 25 14.99 -0.05 0.16
N PHE A 26 14.27 -0.43 1.22
CA PHE A 26 13.15 0.36 1.71
C PHE A 26 13.03 0.31 3.24
N GLU A 27 12.69 1.46 3.82
CA GLU A 27 12.25 1.56 5.20
C GLU A 27 11.15 2.63 5.32
N CYS A 28 10.09 2.33 6.07
CA CYS A 28 9.13 3.35 6.43
C CYS A 28 9.82 4.40 7.30
N VAL A 29 9.97 5.61 6.78
CA VAL A 29 10.47 6.76 7.54
C VAL A 29 9.31 7.48 8.23
N ASP A 30 9.62 8.11 9.36
CA ASP A 30 8.70 9.03 10.02
C ASP A 30 8.29 10.14 9.04
N ASP A 31 7.09 10.70 9.22
CA ASP A 31 6.55 11.81 8.39
C ASP A 31 6.13 11.46 6.94
N CYS A 32 6.46 10.26 6.44
CA CYS A 32 6.05 9.85 5.09
C CYS A 32 4.56 9.45 5.05
N THR A 33 3.68 10.42 4.73
CA THR A 33 2.21 10.22 4.68
C THR A 33 1.64 10.18 3.27
N TRP A 34 2.48 10.20 2.23
CA TRP A 34 2.05 10.36 0.84
C TRP A 34 0.99 9.34 0.40
N CYS A 35 1.12 8.07 0.80
CA CYS A 35 0.13 7.03 0.47
C CYS A 35 -1.27 7.30 1.06
N CYS A 36 -1.36 8.11 2.13
CA CYS A 36 -2.63 8.50 2.74
C CYS A 36 -3.32 9.65 2.00
N HIS A 37 -2.67 10.26 1.01
CA HIS A 37 -3.19 11.40 0.25
C HIS A 37 -4.04 10.97 -0.95
N HIS A 38 -3.87 9.75 -1.48
CA HIS A 38 -4.47 9.30 -2.76
C HIS A 38 -5.66 8.36 -2.60
N GLY A 39 -6.18 8.26 -1.38
CA GLY A 39 -7.21 7.29 -1.00
C GLY A 39 -6.62 5.88 -0.89
N VAL A 40 -7.29 5.00 -0.16
CA VAL A 40 -6.80 3.63 0.08
C VAL A 40 -7.83 2.62 -0.41
N LEU A 41 -7.52 1.94 -1.52
CA LEU A 41 -8.33 0.81 -2.02
C LEU A 41 -8.48 -0.26 -0.94
N LEU A 42 -9.69 -0.82 -0.83
CA LEU A 42 -10.05 -1.90 0.08
C LEU A 42 -10.51 -3.11 -0.72
N TYR A 43 -9.88 -4.26 -0.49
CA TYR A 43 -10.40 -5.54 -0.96
C TYR A 43 -11.48 -6.08 0.00
N ASP A 44 -12.22 -7.10 -0.43
CA ASP A 44 -13.31 -7.68 0.36
C ASP A 44 -12.86 -8.12 1.77
N ARG A 45 -11.66 -8.69 1.88
CA ARG A 45 -11.10 -9.06 3.19
C ARG A 45 -10.76 -7.83 4.03
N ASP A 46 -10.26 -6.76 3.42
CA ASP A 46 -10.01 -5.49 4.13
C ASP A 46 -11.33 -4.93 4.69
N LEU A 47 -12.44 -5.03 3.95
CA LEU A 47 -13.75 -4.56 4.41
C LEU A 47 -14.24 -5.34 5.64
N LEU A 48 -14.07 -6.67 5.65
CA LEU A 48 -14.44 -7.51 6.79
C LEU A 48 -13.60 -7.19 8.04
N GLU A 49 -12.32 -6.93 7.85
CA GLU A 49 -11.41 -6.58 8.95
C GLU A 49 -11.66 -5.14 9.42
N LEU A 50 -11.88 -4.20 8.51
CA LEU A 50 -12.21 -2.82 8.83
C LEU A 50 -13.53 -2.70 9.59
N ALA A 51 -14.54 -3.52 9.26
CA ALA A 51 -15.83 -3.53 9.95
C ALA A 51 -15.74 -3.85 11.45
N GLN A 52 -14.66 -4.50 11.89
CA GLN A 52 -14.40 -4.80 13.29
C GLN A 52 -13.76 -3.62 14.05
N ARG A 53 -13.31 -2.60 13.32
CA ARG A 53 -12.48 -1.49 13.82
C ARG A 53 -13.14 -0.13 13.62
N ALA A 54 -13.98 0.03 12.60
CA ALA A 54 -14.60 1.29 12.24
C ALA A 54 -15.99 1.09 11.60
N ASN A 55 -16.79 2.17 11.60
CA ASN A 55 -18.07 2.19 10.90
C ASN A 55 -17.84 2.33 9.39
N LEU A 56 -18.07 1.25 8.63
CA LEU A 56 -17.87 1.23 7.18
C LEU A 56 -18.64 2.33 6.44
N ALA A 57 -19.83 2.71 6.90
CA ALA A 57 -20.62 3.75 6.24
C ALA A 57 -20.00 5.14 6.37
N GLU A 58 -19.19 5.37 7.41
CA GLU A 58 -18.51 6.65 7.66
C GLU A 58 -17.09 6.64 7.07
N THR A 59 -16.42 5.49 7.06
CA THR A 59 -15.00 5.40 6.72
C THR A 59 -14.73 4.88 5.31
N THR A 60 -15.75 4.54 4.52
CA THR A 60 -15.58 4.09 3.14
C THR A 60 -16.37 4.92 2.14
N THR A 61 -15.86 5.00 0.91
CA THR A 61 -16.51 5.60 -0.25
C THR A 61 -16.44 4.65 -1.44
N ASP A 62 -17.41 4.74 -2.34
CA ASP A 62 -17.43 4.02 -3.60
C ASP A 62 -16.83 4.86 -4.72
N PHE A 63 -15.91 4.30 -5.49
CA PHE A 63 -15.35 4.95 -6.67
C PHE A 63 -15.05 3.91 -7.75
N ARG A 64 -15.55 4.16 -8.97
CA ARG A 64 -15.38 3.26 -10.13
C ARG A 64 -15.74 1.79 -9.86
N GLY A 65 -16.71 1.55 -8.98
CA GLY A 65 -17.17 0.20 -8.60
C GLY A 65 -16.40 -0.46 -7.47
N GLU A 66 -15.47 0.25 -6.83
CA GLU A 66 -14.62 -0.26 -5.75
C GLU A 66 -14.80 0.54 -4.47
N LYS A 67 -14.38 -0.07 -3.36
CA LYS A 67 -14.37 0.55 -2.04
C LYS A 67 -13.02 1.15 -1.73
N PHE A 68 -13.03 2.39 -1.28
CA PHE A 68 -11.86 3.09 -0.77
C PHE A 68 -12.11 3.53 0.67
N VAL A 69 -11.06 3.68 1.45
CA VAL A 69 -11.11 4.51 2.66
C VAL A 69 -11.37 5.94 2.24
N THR A 70 -12.33 6.59 2.91
CA THR A 70 -12.69 7.97 2.66
C THR A 70 -11.51 8.91 2.94
N ARG A 71 -11.29 9.85 2.03
CA ARG A 71 -10.49 11.04 2.29
C ARG A 71 -11.39 12.13 2.84
N GLU A 72 -10.96 12.80 3.90
CA GLU A 72 -11.70 13.88 4.53
C GLU A 72 -10.83 15.12 4.70
N ALA A 73 -11.46 16.29 4.71
CA ALA A 73 -10.79 17.54 5.01
C ALA A 73 -10.21 17.48 6.43
N LYS A 74 -8.96 17.89 6.60
CA LYS A 74 -8.31 18.02 7.91
C LYS A 74 -8.08 19.49 8.21
N ASP A 75 -8.23 19.89 9.47
CA ASP A 75 -8.00 21.27 9.93
C ASP A 75 -6.51 21.49 10.26
N ARG A 76 -5.64 21.29 9.26
CA ARG A 76 -4.17 21.40 9.36
C ARG A 76 -3.54 21.52 7.97
N GLU A 77 -2.29 22.00 7.93
CA GLU A 77 -1.50 22.15 6.69
C GLU A 77 -0.53 20.99 6.47
N ASP A 78 -0.14 20.27 7.53
CA ASP A 78 0.77 19.12 7.46
C ASP A 78 0.00 17.79 7.30
N HIS A 79 0.66 16.81 6.66
CA HIS A 79 0.12 15.46 6.39
C HIS A 79 -1.25 15.46 5.69
N VAL A 80 -1.41 16.35 4.72
CA VAL A 80 -2.57 16.45 3.86
C VAL A 80 -2.12 16.59 2.40
N ALA A 81 -3.01 16.21 1.48
CA ALA A 81 -2.82 16.51 0.07
C ALA A 81 -2.99 18.01 -0.21
N GLU A 82 -2.71 18.45 -1.45
CA GLU A 82 -2.84 19.85 -1.88
C GLU A 82 -4.25 20.43 -1.71
N ASP A 83 -5.28 19.56 -1.70
CA ASP A 83 -6.68 19.94 -1.47
C ASP A 83 -7.08 19.97 0.02
N GLY A 84 -6.13 19.80 0.94
CA GLY A 84 -6.35 19.76 2.39
C GLY A 84 -7.01 18.47 2.89
N HIS A 85 -7.10 17.43 2.06
CA HIS A 85 -7.70 16.15 2.44
C HIS A 85 -6.65 15.07 2.69
N ALA A 86 -6.97 14.16 3.61
CA ALA A 86 -6.18 12.95 3.86
C ALA A 86 -7.10 11.78 4.24
N CYS A 87 -6.55 10.57 4.25
CA CYS A 87 -7.19 9.38 4.79
C CYS A 87 -7.83 9.65 6.16
N ALA A 88 -9.06 9.16 6.36
CA ALA A 88 -9.79 9.31 7.63
C ALA A 88 -8.98 8.82 8.84
N PHE A 89 -8.16 7.78 8.67
CA PHE A 89 -7.34 7.18 9.74
C PHE A 89 -5.99 7.86 9.99
N LEU A 90 -5.60 8.84 9.17
CA LEU A 90 -4.37 9.59 9.35
C LEU A 90 -4.55 10.65 10.44
N ARG A 91 -3.73 10.54 11.49
CA ARG A 91 -3.72 11.42 12.65
C ARG A 91 -2.88 12.67 12.43
N GLU A 92 -3.02 13.63 13.35
CA GLU A 92 -2.30 14.90 13.41
C GLU A 92 -0.77 14.73 13.41
N ASP A 93 -0.26 13.66 14.03
CA ASP A 93 1.15 13.33 14.16
C ASP A 93 1.72 12.52 12.97
N GLY A 94 0.98 12.43 11.86
CA GLY A 94 1.40 11.68 10.67
C GLY A 94 1.27 10.16 10.82
N LEU A 95 0.81 9.65 11.97
CA LEU A 95 0.68 8.23 12.23
C LEU A 95 -0.70 7.68 11.84
N CYS A 96 -0.73 6.42 11.43
CA CYS A 96 -1.97 5.71 11.10
C CYS A 96 -2.61 5.13 12.36
N SER A 97 -3.84 5.55 12.68
CA SER A 97 -4.60 5.03 13.83
C SER A 97 -4.86 3.52 13.75
N LEU A 98 -5.17 2.97 12.57
CA LEU A 98 -5.38 1.53 12.40
C LEU A 98 -4.14 0.71 12.78
N HIS A 99 -2.97 1.21 12.41
CA HIS A 99 -1.72 0.52 12.72
C HIS A 99 -1.37 0.65 14.21
N LEU A 100 -1.48 1.85 14.77
CA LEU A 100 -1.17 2.08 16.18
C LEU A 100 -2.10 1.31 17.13
N ASP A 101 -3.39 1.30 16.82
CA ASP A 101 -4.40 0.81 17.76
C ASP A 101 -4.66 -0.70 17.59
N ALA A 102 -4.47 -1.23 16.37
CA ALA A 102 -4.86 -2.61 16.03
C ALA A 102 -3.75 -3.43 15.34
N ASP A 103 -2.53 -2.88 15.23
CA ASP A 103 -1.40 -3.48 14.49
C ASP A 103 -1.82 -3.98 13.10
N TRP A 104 -2.65 -3.17 12.43
CA TRP A 104 -3.29 -3.57 11.19
C TRP A 104 -3.31 -2.43 10.18
N LYS A 105 -3.16 -2.77 8.90
CA LYS A 105 -3.27 -1.86 7.77
C LYS A 105 -4.04 -2.56 6.64
N PRO A 106 -4.82 -1.83 5.83
CA PRO A 106 -5.36 -2.38 4.60
C PRO A 106 -4.27 -2.97 3.71
N THR A 107 -4.63 -3.96 2.91
CA THR A 107 -3.70 -4.67 2.01
C THR A 107 -2.90 -3.67 1.15
N ARG A 108 -3.55 -2.69 0.52
CA ARG A 108 -2.86 -1.66 -0.28
C ARG A 108 -1.83 -0.84 0.51
N CYS A 109 -2.12 -0.53 1.78
CA CYS A 109 -1.16 0.18 2.64
C CYS A 109 0.06 -0.68 3.01
N SER A 110 -0.11 -2.00 3.07
CA SER A 110 0.97 -2.94 3.38
C SER A 110 1.90 -3.16 2.19
N VAL A 111 1.35 -3.08 0.98
CA VAL A 111 2.08 -3.27 -0.28
C VAL A 111 2.94 -2.07 -0.65
N PHE A 112 2.63 -0.86 -0.17
CA PHE A 112 3.45 0.33 -0.45
C PHE A 112 4.92 0.16 0.02
N PRO A 113 5.93 0.50 -0.80
CA PRO A 113 5.88 1.32 -2.03
C PRO A 113 5.62 0.53 -3.33
N LEU A 114 5.32 -0.76 -3.24
CA LEU A 114 5.18 -1.64 -4.41
C LEU A 114 3.85 -1.41 -5.14
N ALA A 115 3.89 -1.61 -6.44
CA ALA A 115 2.76 -1.86 -7.31
C ALA A 115 2.68 -3.36 -7.57
N VAL A 116 1.47 -3.91 -7.59
CA VAL A 116 1.22 -5.34 -7.78
C VAL A 116 0.10 -5.46 -8.80
N TRP A 117 0.28 -6.35 -9.78
CA TRP A 117 -0.72 -6.66 -10.81
C TRP A 117 -0.62 -8.14 -11.23
N LEU A 118 -1.60 -8.61 -12.01
CA LEU A 118 -1.54 -9.93 -12.65
C LEU A 118 -1.16 -9.78 -14.12
N GLU A 119 -0.20 -10.58 -14.57
CA GLU A 119 0.14 -10.74 -15.97
C GLU A 119 0.35 -12.23 -16.27
N ASP A 120 -0.29 -12.74 -17.32
CA ASP A 120 -0.25 -14.16 -17.72
C ASP A 120 -0.54 -15.19 -16.60
N GLY A 121 -1.26 -14.77 -15.56
CA GLY A 121 -1.62 -15.60 -14.40
C GLY A 121 -0.57 -15.63 -13.29
N ASP A 122 0.55 -14.94 -13.47
CA ASP A 122 1.57 -14.72 -12.45
C ASP A 122 1.31 -13.39 -11.74
N LEU A 123 1.68 -13.30 -10.46
CA LEU A 123 1.67 -12.06 -9.70
C LEU A 123 2.96 -11.29 -10.01
N HIS A 124 2.85 -10.07 -10.49
CA HIS A 124 3.98 -9.21 -10.81
C HIS A 124 4.09 -8.07 -9.80
N VAL A 125 5.32 -7.64 -9.53
CA VAL A 125 5.62 -6.58 -8.57
C VAL A 125 6.72 -5.65 -9.08
N ASP A 126 6.47 -4.36 -8.99
CA ASP A 126 7.42 -3.28 -9.28
C ASP A 126 7.28 -2.18 -8.22
N ILE A 127 8.12 -1.16 -8.27
CA ILE A 127 7.98 0.06 -7.48
C ILE A 127 6.99 0.98 -8.19
N ARG A 128 6.07 1.59 -7.45
CA ARG A 128 5.19 2.62 -8.02
C ARG A 128 6.03 3.76 -8.57
N ASP A 129 5.74 4.22 -9.78
CA ASP A 129 6.38 5.40 -10.36
C ASP A 129 6.34 6.60 -9.40
N SER A 130 5.18 6.80 -8.76
CA SER A 130 4.98 7.87 -7.79
C SER A 130 5.81 7.72 -6.51
N ALA A 131 6.18 6.49 -6.13
CA ALA A 131 7.05 6.27 -4.99
C ALA A 131 8.49 6.72 -5.29
N HIS A 132 8.97 6.59 -6.53
CA HIS A 132 10.29 7.12 -6.90
C HIS A 132 10.42 8.63 -6.68
N ASP A 133 9.34 9.38 -6.89
CA ASP A 133 9.32 10.84 -6.78
C ASP A 133 9.01 11.33 -5.35
N HIS A 134 8.24 10.57 -4.58
CA HIS A 134 7.65 11.06 -3.34
C HIS A 134 7.96 10.23 -2.09
N CYS A 135 8.53 9.04 -2.24
CA CYS A 135 8.82 8.17 -1.11
C CYS A 135 10.26 8.35 -0.62
N GLU A 136 10.39 9.08 0.49
CA GLU A 136 11.67 9.28 1.18
C GLU A 136 12.24 7.99 1.80
N GLY A 137 11.44 6.91 1.85
CA GLY A 137 11.85 5.60 2.37
C GLY A 137 12.64 4.74 1.39
N LEU A 138 12.77 5.15 0.12
CA LEU A 138 13.51 4.38 -0.89
C LEU A 138 15.03 4.64 -0.79
N ASN A 139 15.83 3.56 -0.83
CA ASN A 139 17.29 3.59 -0.85
C ASN A 139 17.95 4.29 0.36
N VAL A 140 17.26 4.35 1.51
CA VAL A 140 17.76 4.99 2.74
C VAL A 140 18.20 3.99 3.82
N SER A 141 17.90 2.71 3.66
CA SER A 141 18.21 1.65 4.63
C SER A 141 19.09 0.55 4.02
N GLU A 142 19.53 -0.40 4.85
CA GLU A 142 20.19 -1.63 4.41
C GLU A 142 19.19 -2.76 4.12
N ARG A 143 17.88 -2.52 4.34
CA ARG A 143 16.83 -3.53 4.19
C ARG A 143 16.43 -3.67 2.73
N SER A 144 17.04 -4.64 2.07
CA SER A 144 16.67 -5.11 0.73
C SER A 144 15.19 -5.48 0.65
N VAL A 145 14.47 -4.92 -0.33
CA VAL A 145 13.03 -5.22 -0.53
C VAL A 145 12.84 -6.65 -0.98
N ILE A 146 13.66 -7.12 -1.92
CA ILE A 146 13.54 -8.46 -2.49
C ILE A 146 13.74 -9.57 -1.45
N ASP A 147 14.60 -9.35 -0.45
CA ASP A 147 14.86 -10.30 0.63
C ASP A 147 13.80 -10.25 1.75
N ASN A 148 12.82 -9.35 1.64
CA ASN A 148 11.81 -9.07 2.68
C ASN A 148 10.39 -8.98 2.09
N LEU A 149 10.13 -9.58 0.92
CA LEU A 149 8.87 -9.46 0.21
C LEU A 149 7.65 -9.87 1.05
N GLU A 150 7.80 -10.81 1.97
CA GLU A 150 6.75 -11.26 2.88
C GLU A 150 6.24 -10.17 3.82
N ALA A 151 7.05 -9.14 4.08
CA ALA A 151 6.64 -7.99 4.87
C ALA A 151 5.76 -7.00 4.09
N PHE A 152 5.81 -7.06 2.75
CA PHE A 152 5.10 -6.13 1.86
C PHE A 152 3.95 -6.80 1.11
N LEU A 153 4.01 -8.10 0.87
CA LEU A 153 3.05 -8.82 0.06
C LEU A 153 2.18 -9.72 0.94
N PRO A 154 1.01 -9.25 1.42
CA PRO A 154 0.08 -10.11 2.15
C PRO A 154 -0.30 -11.32 1.31
N GLU A 155 -0.35 -12.48 1.99
CA GLU A 155 -0.82 -13.75 1.44
C GLU A 155 -2.16 -13.66 0.68
N LEU A 156 -3.02 -12.71 1.03
CA LEU A 156 -4.29 -12.44 0.36
C LEU A 156 -4.13 -12.16 -1.15
N LEU A 157 -3.02 -11.56 -1.59
CA LEU A 157 -2.86 -11.11 -2.98
C LEU A 157 -3.00 -12.25 -4.01
N TRP A 158 -2.58 -13.47 -3.64
CA TRP A 158 -2.70 -14.66 -4.50
C TRP A 158 -4.12 -15.21 -4.58
N ASP A 159 -5.01 -14.81 -3.66
CA ASP A 159 -6.38 -15.28 -3.60
C ASP A 159 -7.37 -14.28 -4.27
N LEU A 160 -6.87 -13.13 -4.73
CA LEU A 160 -7.68 -12.09 -5.38
C LEU A 160 -7.82 -12.36 -6.90
N GLU A 161 -9.04 -12.18 -7.42
CA GLU A 161 -9.26 -12.21 -8.88
C GLU A 161 -8.57 -11.03 -9.60
N ASN A 162 -8.40 -9.91 -8.89
CA ASN A 162 -7.67 -8.74 -9.36
C ASN A 162 -6.89 -8.09 -8.20
N PRO A 163 -5.59 -8.37 -8.06
CA PRO A 163 -4.74 -7.79 -7.02
C PRO A 163 -4.16 -6.43 -7.42
N GLU A 164 -4.60 -5.83 -8.54
CA GLU A 164 -4.14 -4.51 -8.98
C GLU A 164 -4.23 -3.52 -7.82
N SER A 165 -3.08 -2.94 -7.46
CA SER A 165 -2.95 -2.08 -6.30
C SER A 165 -2.63 -0.63 -6.67
N ASP A 166 -2.31 -0.34 -7.94
CA ASP A 166 -2.02 1.01 -8.42
C ASP A 166 -3.26 1.77 -8.89
N ARG A 167 -4.18 1.97 -7.94
CA ARG A 167 -5.48 2.60 -8.18
C ARG A 167 -5.78 3.66 -7.12
N GLU A 168 -6.05 4.87 -7.56
CA GLU A 168 -6.24 6.05 -6.69
C GLU A 168 -7.67 6.60 -6.79
N LEU A 169 -8.10 7.29 -5.72
CA LEU A 169 -9.42 7.92 -5.56
C LEU A 169 -9.47 9.32 -6.18
#